data_AF-A0A1Y1KKZ0-F1
#
_entry.id   AF-A0A1Y1KKZ0-F1
#
_cell.length_a   1.000
_cell.length_b   1.000
_cell.length_c   1.000
_cell.angle_alpha   90.00
_cell.angle_beta   90.00
_cell.angle_gamma   90.00
#
_symmetry.space_group_name_H-M   'P 1'
#
loop_
_entity.id
_entity.type
_entity.pdbx_description
1 polymer ?
#
loop_
_entity_poly.entity_id
_entity_poly.type
_entity_poly.pdbx_seq_one_letter_code
_entity_poly.pdbx_strand_id
1 'polypeptide(L)'
;ARQFDQIPPFPPDTPLVPLPKVSLPELQGKGKVEARRLFEACREWGFFLLDLKNSHEGEILLQDAEKMFLLTAETFALDQSILDIYAYKPPHDLTGYKQKGKLKTDDGKTDCMELYTINQDDMLGNCP
;
A
#
# COMPACT_ATOMS: atom_id res chain seq x y z
N ALA A 1 1.28 5.78 15.25
CA ALA A 1 2.33 5.02 14.56
C ALA A 1 3.55 5.93 14.41
N ARG A 2 4.70 5.54 14.98
CA ARG A 2 5.84 6.45 15.25
C ARG A 2 6.54 6.92 13.98
N GLN A 3 6.50 6.11 12.93
CA GLN A 3 7.06 6.46 11.62
C GLN A 3 6.39 7.70 11.00
N PHE A 4 5.11 7.96 11.29
CA PHE A 4 4.39 9.10 10.71
C PHE A 4 4.69 10.43 11.42
N ASP A 5 5.13 10.39 12.69
CA ASP A 5 5.43 11.59 13.47
C ASP A 5 6.72 12.29 13.00
N GLN A 6 7.54 11.60 12.21
CA GLN A 6 8.81 12.11 11.68
C GLN A 6 8.67 12.81 10.31
N ILE A 7 7.46 12.82 9.74
CA ILE A 7 7.20 13.39 8.42
C ILE A 7 7.15 14.92 8.53
N PRO A 8 7.90 15.68 7.69
CA PRO A 8 7.86 17.13 7.72
C PRO A 8 6.45 17.65 7.38
N PRO A 9 6.08 18.85 7.85
CA PRO A 9 4.79 19.44 7.52
C PRO A 9 4.66 19.65 6.00
N PHE A 10 3.44 19.54 5.50
CA PHE A 10 3.16 19.77 4.08
C PHE A 10 3.46 21.22 3.70
N PRO A 11 4.06 21.51 2.53
CA PRO A 11 4.42 22.87 2.15
C PRO A 11 3.17 23.77 2.00
N PRO A 12 3.20 25.01 2.52
CA PRO A 12 2.01 25.86 2.61
C PRO A 12 1.51 26.37 1.24
N ASP A 13 2.40 26.56 0.27
CA ASP A 13 2.09 27.20 -1.02
C ASP A 13 1.81 26.19 -2.15
N THR A 14 1.71 24.90 -1.81
CA THR A 14 1.43 23.85 -2.80
C THR A 14 -0.07 23.78 -3.07
N PRO A 15 -0.53 23.88 -4.33
CA PRO A 15 -1.94 23.68 -4.68
C PRO A 15 -2.45 22.32 -4.18
N LEU A 16 -3.58 22.35 -3.48
CA LEU A 16 -4.22 21.15 -2.93
C LEU A 16 -5.46 20.80 -3.74
N VAL A 17 -5.58 19.51 -4.08
CA VAL A 17 -6.84 18.94 -4.54
C VAL A 17 -7.57 18.36 -3.33
N PRO A 18 -8.83 18.74 -3.07
CA PRO A 18 -9.58 18.22 -1.93
C PRO A 18 -9.95 16.77 -2.17
N LEU A 19 -9.10 15.85 -1.73
CA LEU A 19 -9.39 14.42 -1.82
C LEU A 19 -10.51 14.04 -0.85
N PRO A 20 -11.54 13.30 -1.31
CA PRO A 20 -12.57 12.79 -0.43
C PRO A 20 -11.95 11.93 0.66
N LYS A 21 -12.24 12.26 1.92
CA LYS A 21 -11.84 11.48 3.09
C LYS A 21 -13.08 10.83 3.71
N VAL A 22 -13.00 9.54 3.98
CA VAL A 22 -14.09 8.70 4.47
C VAL A 22 -13.70 8.06 5.80
N SER A 23 -14.57 8.04 6.79
CA SER A 23 -14.34 7.53 8.15
C SER A 23 -14.66 6.03 8.24
N LEU A 24 -13.64 5.20 8.54
CA LEU A 24 -13.85 3.77 8.80
C LEU A 24 -14.84 3.50 9.95
N PRO A 25 -14.73 4.12 11.14
CA PRO A 25 -15.66 3.83 12.23
C PRO A 25 -17.12 4.21 11.90
N GLU A 26 -17.35 5.27 11.12
CA GLU A 26 -18.71 5.61 10.68
C GLU A 26 -19.27 4.61 9.66
N LEU A 27 -18.43 4.09 8.77
CA LEU A 27 -18.80 3.01 7.86
C LEU A 27 -19.14 1.71 8.63
N GLN A 28 -18.31 1.34 9.60
CA GLN A 28 -18.56 0.18 10.48
C GLN A 28 -19.88 0.35 11.26
N GLY A 29 -20.17 1.57 11.70
CA GLY A 29 -21.45 1.96 12.31
C GLY A 29 -22.65 1.99 11.36
N LYS A 30 -22.48 1.63 10.08
CA LYS A 30 -23.51 1.67 9.03
C LYS A 30 -24.11 3.06 8.82
N GLY A 31 -23.30 4.10 8.99
CA GLY A 31 -23.70 5.49 8.76
C GLY A 31 -24.10 5.73 7.31
N LYS A 32 -25.38 6.08 7.06
CA LYS A 32 -25.89 6.33 5.70
C LYS A 32 -25.21 7.51 5.00
N VAL A 33 -24.80 8.52 5.76
CA VAL A 33 -24.10 9.70 5.25
C VAL A 33 -22.73 9.29 4.72
N GLU A 34 -21.96 8.58 5.53
CA GLU A 34 -20.60 8.19 5.16
C GLU A 34 -20.56 7.12 4.07
N ALA A 35 -21.51 6.19 4.07
CA ALA A 35 -21.68 5.24 2.97
C ALA A 35 -22.03 5.94 1.65
N ARG A 36 -22.83 7.01 1.68
CA ARG A 36 -23.11 7.83 0.48
C ARG A 36 -21.86 8.56 0.02
N ARG A 37 -21.11 9.15 0.96
CA ARG A 37 -19.86 9.85 0.66
C ARG A 37 -18.84 8.93 -0.02
N LEU A 38 -18.69 7.71 0.50
CA LEU A 38 -17.87 6.67 -0.12
C LEU A 38 -18.31 6.39 -1.56
N PHE A 39 -19.60 6.15 -1.76
CA PHE A 39 -20.16 5.85 -3.09
C PHE A 39 -19.96 7.00 -4.08
N GLU A 40 -20.18 8.24 -3.65
CA GLU A 40 -19.97 9.44 -4.45
C GLU A 40 -18.49 9.61 -4.81
N ALA A 41 -17.58 9.44 -3.86
CA ALA A 41 -16.13 9.50 -4.11
C ALA A 41 -15.66 8.45 -5.13
N CYS A 42 -16.14 7.21 -5.00
CA CYS A 42 -15.86 6.15 -5.97
C CYS A 42 -16.37 6.49 -7.38
N ARG A 43 -17.53 7.15 -7.50
CA ARG A 43 -18.12 7.51 -8.80
C ARG A 43 -17.47 8.72 -9.45
N GLU A 44 -17.09 9.71 -8.66
CA GLU A 44 -16.56 10.98 -9.16
C GLU A 44 -15.05 10.89 -9.40
N TRP A 45 -14.30 10.33 -8.45
CA TRP A 45 -12.83 10.34 -8.47
C TRP A 45 -12.24 8.96 -8.76
N GLY A 46 -12.96 7.88 -8.46
CA GLY A 46 -12.43 6.52 -8.54
C GLY A 46 -11.50 6.14 -7.37
N PHE A 47 -11.22 7.06 -6.45
CA PHE A 47 -10.41 6.86 -5.27
C PHE A 47 -10.82 7.81 -4.13
N PHE A 48 -10.42 7.46 -2.90
CA PHE A 48 -10.68 8.23 -1.68
C PHE A 48 -9.63 7.88 -0.62
N LEU A 49 -9.52 8.70 0.42
CA LEU A 49 -8.73 8.41 1.62
C LEU A 49 -9.63 7.79 2.69
N LEU A 50 -9.27 6.61 3.20
CA LEU A 50 -9.97 6.01 4.33
C LEU A 50 -9.26 6.41 5.65
N ASP A 51 -9.98 7.09 6.54
CA ASP A 51 -9.51 7.38 7.90
C ASP A 51 -9.68 6.16 8.78
N LEU A 52 -8.55 5.59 9.18
CA LEU A 52 -8.49 4.40 10.03
C LEU A 52 -8.50 4.75 11.53
N LYS A 53 -8.40 6.03 11.89
CA LYS A 53 -8.35 6.47 13.28
C LYS A 53 -9.67 6.20 14.00
N ASN A 54 -9.60 5.97 15.31
CA ASN A 54 -10.77 5.72 16.17
C ASN A 54 -11.58 4.46 15.81
N SER A 55 -10.98 3.53 15.06
CA SER A 55 -11.52 2.18 14.81
C SER A 55 -10.53 1.17 15.38
N HIS A 56 -11.00 0.16 16.13
CA HIS A 56 -10.09 -0.84 16.71
C HIS A 56 -9.32 -1.59 15.62
N GLU A 57 -10.02 -2.06 14.59
CA GLU A 57 -9.42 -2.73 13.44
C GLU A 57 -8.56 -1.77 12.61
N GLY A 58 -8.97 -0.50 12.49
CA GLY A 58 -8.19 0.53 11.80
C GLY A 58 -6.85 0.83 12.48
N GLU A 59 -6.81 0.92 13.80
CA GLU A 59 -5.57 1.13 14.57
C GLU A 59 -4.64 -0.09 14.48
N ILE A 60 -5.19 -1.32 14.49
CA ILE A 60 -4.40 -2.54 14.25
C ILE A 60 -3.79 -2.51 12.85
N LEU A 61 -4.58 -2.19 11.83
CA LEU A 61 -4.10 -2.11 10.45
C LEU A 61 -2.98 -1.06 10.28
N LEU A 62 -3.08 0.09 10.95
CA LEU A 62 -2.02 1.10 10.96
C LEU A 62 -0.73 0.59 11.61
N GLN A 63 -0.83 -0.18 12.70
CA GLN A 63 0.34 -0.78 13.36
C GLN A 63 0.98 -1.86 12.50
N ASP A 64 0.18 -2.68 11.84
CA ASP A 64 0.69 -3.73 10.94
C ASP A 64 1.34 -3.12 9.69
N ALA A 65 0.80 -2.03 9.15
CA ALA A 65 1.45 -1.28 8.07
C ALA A 65 2.84 -0.74 8.48
N GLU A 66 2.98 -0.21 9.70
CA GLU A 66 4.28 0.24 10.24
C GLU A 66 5.30 -0.92 10.33
N LYS A 67 4.85 -2.11 10.78
CA LYS A 67 5.71 -3.33 10.77
C LYS A 67 6.08 -3.74 9.35
N MET A 68 5.15 -3.66 8.39
CA MET A 68 5.42 -4.02 7.00
C MET A 68 6.42 -3.08 6.33
N PHE A 69 6.44 -1.79 6.68
CA PHE A 69 7.49 -0.88 6.21
C PHE A 69 8.89 -1.29 6.70
N LEU A 70 9.00 -1.67 7.98
CA LEU A 70 10.26 -2.16 8.55
C LEU A 70 10.70 -3.47 7.90
N LEU A 71 9.78 -4.44 7.79
CA LEU A 71 10.06 -5.74 7.18
C LEU A 71 10.49 -5.59 5.71
N THR A 72 9.85 -4.68 4.97
CA THR A 72 10.20 -4.39 3.57
C THR A 72 11.61 -3.80 3.48
N ALA A 73 11.95 -2.86 4.36
CA ALA A 73 13.28 -2.27 4.42
C ALA A 73 14.37 -3.30 4.76
N GLU A 74 14.11 -4.17 5.75
CA GLU A 74 15.01 -5.27 6.11
C GLU A 74 15.16 -6.28 4.97
N THR A 75 14.06 -6.63 4.30
CA THR A 75 14.06 -7.56 3.16
C THR A 75 14.91 -7.02 2.01
N PHE A 76 14.71 -5.76 1.61
CA PHE A 76 15.48 -5.16 0.52
C PHE A 76 16.92 -4.75 0.90
N ALA A 77 17.28 -4.85 2.18
CA ALA A 77 18.66 -4.75 2.63
C ALA A 77 19.44 -6.07 2.54
N LEU A 78 18.77 -7.19 2.24
CA LEU A 78 19.42 -8.48 2.01
C LEU A 78 20.32 -8.44 0.77
N ASP A 79 21.30 -9.35 0.74
CA ASP A 79 22.16 -9.51 -0.43
C ASP A 79 21.34 -9.86 -1.67
N GLN A 80 21.72 -9.25 -2.81
CA GLN A 80 21.04 -9.47 -4.08
C GLN A 80 20.97 -10.96 -4.45
N SER A 81 22.00 -11.74 -4.12
CA SER A 81 22.02 -13.19 -4.37
C SER A 81 20.94 -13.94 -3.61
N ILE A 82 20.53 -13.46 -2.43
CA ILE A 82 19.41 -14.03 -1.66
C ILE A 82 18.10 -13.65 -2.32
N LEU A 83 17.91 -12.37 -2.67
CA LEU A 83 16.70 -11.88 -3.33
C LEU A 83 16.46 -12.55 -4.68
N ASP A 84 17.53 -12.83 -5.43
CA ASP A 84 17.47 -13.49 -6.73
C ASP A 84 17.01 -14.96 -6.65
N ILE A 85 17.18 -15.63 -5.50
CA ILE A 85 16.61 -16.98 -5.26
C ILE A 85 15.08 -16.93 -5.31
N TYR A 86 14.50 -15.83 -4.85
CA TYR A 86 13.06 -15.60 -4.80
C TYR A 86 12.55 -14.78 -5.99
N ALA A 87 13.32 -14.67 -7.07
CA ALA A 87 12.91 -13.88 -8.23
C ALA A 87 11.61 -14.39 -8.86
N TYR A 88 10.68 -13.47 -9.12
CA TYR A 88 9.44 -13.74 -9.84
C TYR A 88 9.69 -14.30 -11.26
N LYS A 89 8.73 -15.06 -11.79
CA LYS A 89 8.84 -15.78 -13.08
C LYS A 89 7.72 -15.37 -14.04
N PRO A 90 7.79 -14.16 -14.61
CA PRO A 90 6.79 -13.69 -15.56
C PRO A 90 6.82 -14.49 -16.88
N PRO A 91 5.70 -14.62 -17.59
CA PRO A 91 4.37 -14.12 -17.22
C PRO A 91 3.59 -15.08 -16.30
N HIS A 92 4.14 -16.26 -16.02
CA HIS A 92 3.40 -17.37 -15.41
C HIS A 92 3.19 -17.20 -13.90
N ASP A 93 4.16 -16.61 -13.22
CA ASP A 93 4.12 -16.37 -11.79
C ASP A 93 4.71 -14.99 -11.47
N LEU A 94 3.89 -14.15 -10.85
CA LEU A 94 4.25 -12.79 -10.48
C LEU A 94 4.59 -12.67 -8.98
N THR A 95 4.59 -13.78 -8.23
CA THR A 95 5.01 -13.83 -6.83
C THR A 95 6.52 -13.78 -6.69
N GLY A 96 6.99 -13.33 -5.53
CA GLY A 96 8.40 -13.19 -5.23
C GLY A 96 8.97 -11.81 -5.57
N TYR A 97 10.28 -11.76 -5.59
CA TYR A 97 11.07 -10.55 -5.74
C TYR A 97 11.17 -10.09 -7.20
N LYS A 98 10.97 -8.79 -7.41
CA LYS A 98 11.21 -8.10 -8.67
C LYS A 98 12.18 -6.96 -8.43
N GLN A 99 13.35 -7.06 -9.07
CA GLN A 99 14.40 -6.03 -9.04
C GLN A 99 14.00 -4.77 -9.83
N LYS A 100 14.70 -3.66 -9.57
CA LYS A 100 14.51 -2.39 -10.29
C LYS A 100 14.71 -2.57 -11.80
N GLY A 101 13.95 -1.81 -12.57
CA GLY A 101 14.11 -1.67 -14.01
C GLY A 101 13.66 -2.85 -14.87
N LYS A 102 12.91 -3.81 -14.30
CA LYS A 102 12.27 -4.89 -15.09
C LYS A 102 11.01 -4.46 -15.82
N LEU A 103 10.32 -3.42 -15.34
CA LEU A 103 9.13 -2.88 -15.99
C LEU A 103 9.50 -1.64 -16.78
N LYS A 104 8.85 -1.47 -17.93
CA LYS A 104 8.89 -0.23 -18.70
C LYS A 104 7.70 0.62 -18.34
N THR A 105 7.96 1.90 -18.09
CA THR A 105 6.94 2.94 -17.94
C THR A 105 6.42 3.36 -19.31
N ASP A 106 5.29 4.07 -19.35
CA ASP A 106 4.64 4.51 -20.59
C ASP A 106 5.52 5.42 -21.46
N ASP A 107 6.50 6.10 -20.86
CA ASP A 107 7.51 6.91 -21.55
C ASP A 107 8.72 6.09 -22.05
N GLY A 108 8.67 4.76 -21.93
CA GLY A 108 9.68 3.82 -22.40
C GLY A 108 10.90 3.68 -21.48
N LYS A 109 10.96 4.42 -20.37
CA LYS A 109 12.02 4.27 -19.36
C LYS A 109 11.79 3.01 -18.54
N THR A 110 12.83 2.58 -17.84
CA THR A 110 12.74 1.49 -16.86
C THR A 110 12.33 2.05 -15.51
N ASP A 111 11.51 1.31 -14.78
CA ASP A 111 11.09 1.67 -13.43
C ASP A 111 12.28 1.77 -12.44
N CYS A 112 12.07 2.47 -11.32
CA CYS A 112 13.05 2.58 -10.23
C CYS A 112 12.58 1.88 -8.94
N MET A 113 11.69 0.90 -9.04
CA MET A 113 11.00 0.27 -7.91
C MET A 113 11.40 -1.19 -7.73
N GLU A 114 11.65 -1.57 -6.48
CA GLU A 114 11.73 -2.97 -6.05
C GLU A 114 10.38 -3.40 -5.51
N LEU A 115 10.01 -4.64 -5.79
CA LEU A 115 8.76 -5.22 -5.32
C LEU A 115 9.01 -6.61 -4.79
N TYR A 116 8.24 -6.97 -3.77
CA TYR A 116 8.07 -8.34 -3.37
C TYR A 116 6.57 -8.62 -3.37
N THR A 117 6.12 -9.50 -4.25
CA THR A 117 4.70 -9.85 -4.38
C THR A 117 4.44 -11.14 -3.63
N ILE A 118 3.41 -11.15 -2.80
CA ILE A 118 2.97 -12.34 -2.06
C ILE A 118 1.52 -12.60 -2.45
N ASN A 119 1.17 -13.82 -2.84
CA ASN A 119 -0.22 -14.18 -3.14
C ASN A 119 -0.93 -14.74 -1.89
N GLN A 120 -2.23 -15.02 -2.01
CA GLN A 120 -3.00 -15.56 -0.90
C GLN A 120 -2.49 -16.93 -0.42
N ASP A 121 -2.08 -17.80 -1.34
CA ASP A 121 -1.60 -19.14 -1.00
C ASP A 121 -0.25 -19.11 -0.28
N ASP A 122 0.66 -18.21 -0.65
CA ASP A 122 1.90 -17.94 0.07
C ASP A 122 1.60 -17.49 1.51
N MET A 123 0.64 -16.56 1.67
CA MET A 123 0.27 -16.05 3.00
C MET A 123 -0.38 -17.13 3.88
N LEU A 124 -1.12 -18.06 3.29
CA LEU A 124 -1.81 -19.13 4.00
C LEU A 124 -0.96 -20.41 4.15
N GLY A 125 0.21 -20.48 3.51
CA GLY A 125 1.05 -21.68 3.49
C GLY A 125 0.47 -22.82 2.64
N ASN A 126 -0.30 -22.49 1.61
CA ASN A 126 -0.90 -23.46 0.68
C ASN A 126 0.02 -23.80 -0.49
N CYS A 127 1.14 -23.10 -0.64
CA CYS A 127 2.11 -23.37 -1.69
C CYS A 127 2.82 -24.72 -1.43
N PRO A 128 2.93 -25.59 -2.45
CA PRO A 128 3.50 -26.94 -2.32
C PRO A 128 5.01 -26.98 -2.02
#